data_AF-A0A7V7ZAF7-F1
#
_entry.id   AF-A0A7V7ZAF7-F1
#
_cell.length_a   1.000
_cell.length_b   1.000
_cell.length_c   1.000
_cell.angle_alpha   90.00
_cell.angle_beta   90.00
_cell.angle_gamma   90.00
#
_symmetry.space_group_name_H-M   'P 1'
#
loop_
_entity.id
_entity.type
_entity.pdbx_description
1 polymer ?
#
loop_
_entity_poly.entity_id
_entity_poly.type
_entity_poly.pdbx_seq_one_letter_code
_entity_poly.pdbx_strand_id
1 'polypeptide(L)'
;MKNTLTTISRFCQHVRHTALLAAMAAACVAAPSAALAKAVSVPEKSLNSLLSDSVLPRLSDAPEVRAALFDFFGYARGSYTEVDELLLTQALESVSERREVTRTVLPDGRQLLASMNDRSQGRERGAMLLDKRGVLIAFGLVNGHCRLQGQPQAKVCNPDPQTVLTVFHKKGMLVSEAAPLLAWARQLPPMLALIAADDEAGANGQKIASVEYVLAQSPLPGWNRAQLPSGYPSALLPLLLDSATVLSSADSGVFSFPATLKGKKQINVLDQAEGRPPRDLEVALRSYASFDSVVERYRKAIKGARFQRNERTAYLHGDMGQGSYRVYIRNTGSDGVMIDVALWQRRLTASK
;
A
#
# COMPACT_ATOMS: atom_id res chain seq x y z
N MET A 1 34.36 28.87 -55.21
CA MET A 1 34.16 28.23 -56.52
C MET A 1 32.68 27.88 -56.69
N LYS A 2 32.17 27.97 -57.93
CA LYS A 2 30.97 27.33 -58.55
C LYS A 2 30.05 26.46 -57.66
N ASN A 3 28.73 26.36 -57.86
CA ASN A 3 27.65 27.03 -58.64
C ASN A 3 26.32 26.42 -58.08
N THR A 4 25.15 27.07 -58.05
CA THR A 4 24.08 27.04 -59.10
C THR A 4 23.87 25.65 -59.75
N LEU A 5 22.68 25.09 -59.93
CA LEU A 5 21.33 25.60 -60.29
C LEU A 5 20.19 24.72 -59.67
N THR A 6 18.87 24.99 -59.62
CA THR A 6 17.92 25.91 -60.31
C THR A 6 17.28 25.34 -61.62
N THR A 7 15.96 25.28 -61.88
CA THR A 7 14.71 25.24 -61.07
C THR A 7 13.50 24.98 -62.02
N ILE A 8 12.25 24.71 -61.54
CA ILE A 8 10.98 24.69 -62.35
C ILE A 8 10.85 23.48 -63.34
N SER A 9 9.71 22.97 -63.89
CA SER A 9 8.27 23.33 -64.07
C SER A 9 7.38 22.05 -64.02
N ARG A 10 6.16 21.98 -63.46
CA ARG A 10 4.78 22.25 -63.98
C ARG A 10 4.38 21.75 -65.40
N PHE A 11 3.07 21.46 -65.54
CA PHE A 11 2.23 21.18 -66.74
C PHE A 11 2.43 19.80 -67.42
N CYS A 12 1.41 19.11 -67.98
CA CYS A 12 -0.06 19.16 -67.82
C CYS A 12 -0.72 17.87 -68.39
N GLN A 13 -2.01 17.63 -68.06
CA GLN A 13 -3.11 17.09 -68.91
C GLN A 13 -2.76 16.30 -70.21
N HIS A 14 -3.38 15.16 -70.59
CA HIS A 14 -4.82 14.85 -70.61
C HIS A 14 -5.07 13.38 -71.13
N VAL A 15 -6.20 12.72 -70.75
CA VAL A 15 -7.20 12.05 -71.66
C VAL A 15 -6.72 10.96 -72.67
N ARG A 16 -7.28 9.73 -72.88
CA ARG A 16 -8.58 9.07 -72.55
C ARG A 16 -8.55 7.54 -72.87
N HIS A 17 -9.54 6.79 -72.33
CA HIS A 17 -10.08 5.47 -72.81
C HIS A 17 -9.17 4.21 -72.64
N THR A 18 -9.67 2.98 -72.42
CA THR A 18 -11.00 2.38 -72.69
C THR A 18 -11.47 1.39 -71.59
N ALA A 19 -12.75 0.99 -71.65
CA ALA A 19 -13.49 -0.01 -70.86
C ALA A 19 -12.88 -1.45 -70.84
N LEU A 20 -13.40 -2.48 -70.14
CA LEU A 20 -14.69 -2.75 -69.46
C LEU A 20 -14.51 -3.97 -68.52
N LEU A 21 -15.19 -4.03 -67.35
CA LEU A 21 -15.94 -5.21 -66.83
C LEU A 21 -16.32 -5.03 -65.34
N ALA A 22 -17.51 -5.50 -64.98
CA ALA A 22 -18.11 -5.29 -63.67
C ALA A 22 -18.20 -6.59 -62.85
N ALA A 23 -18.13 -6.46 -61.53
CA ALA A 23 -18.68 -7.43 -60.58
C ALA A 23 -19.17 -6.69 -59.32
N MET A 24 -20.44 -6.86 -58.97
CA MET A 24 -21.05 -6.35 -57.73
C MET A 24 -21.16 -7.48 -56.69
N ALA A 25 -20.65 -7.25 -55.49
CA ALA A 25 -21.15 -7.78 -54.21
C ALA A 25 -20.39 -7.05 -53.08
N ALA A 26 -20.97 -6.06 -52.39
CA ALA A 26 -21.98 -6.19 -51.33
C ALA A 26 -21.39 -6.63 -49.96
N ALA A 27 -21.13 -5.62 -49.12
CA ALA A 27 -21.13 -5.62 -47.65
C ALA A 27 -20.40 -6.74 -46.87
N CYS A 28 -19.15 -6.48 -46.48
CA CYS A 28 -18.56 -7.04 -45.26
C CYS A 28 -18.52 -5.97 -44.14
N VAL A 29 -19.49 -6.02 -43.23
CA VAL A 29 -19.40 -5.29 -41.95
C VAL A 29 -18.45 -6.06 -41.02
N ALA A 30 -17.15 -5.77 -41.13
CA ALA A 30 -16.14 -6.28 -40.21
C ALA A 30 -15.96 -5.30 -39.05
N ALA A 31 -16.89 -5.33 -38.08
CA ALA A 31 -16.61 -4.75 -36.77
C ALA A 31 -15.54 -5.63 -36.09
N PRO A 32 -14.38 -5.09 -35.66
CA PRO A 32 -13.44 -5.86 -34.88
C PRO A 32 -14.06 -6.15 -33.53
N SER A 33 -14.30 -7.44 -33.25
CA SER A 33 -14.79 -7.91 -31.95
C SER A 33 -13.95 -7.30 -30.83
N ALA A 34 -14.59 -6.55 -29.95
CA ALA A 34 -13.98 -6.13 -28.70
C ALA A 34 -13.64 -7.39 -27.90
N ALA A 35 -12.37 -7.80 -27.96
CA ALA A 35 -11.85 -8.81 -27.07
C ALA A 35 -11.88 -8.24 -25.66
N LEU A 36 -12.98 -8.46 -24.94
CA LEU A 36 -12.96 -8.38 -23.49
C LEU A 36 -11.89 -9.37 -23.04
N ALA A 37 -10.74 -8.84 -22.65
CA ALA A 37 -9.80 -9.55 -21.82
C ALA A 37 -10.55 -9.93 -20.54
N LYS A 38 -11.06 -11.16 -20.49
CA LYS A 38 -11.55 -11.75 -19.25
C LYS A 38 -10.39 -11.65 -18.29
N ALA A 39 -10.55 -10.82 -17.26
CA ALA A 39 -9.63 -10.81 -16.14
C ALA A 39 -9.53 -12.26 -15.66
N VAL A 40 -8.34 -12.84 -15.75
CA VAL A 40 -8.09 -14.18 -15.22
C VAL A 40 -8.21 -14.03 -13.71
N SER A 41 -9.38 -14.38 -13.19
CA SER A 41 -9.58 -14.56 -11.75
C SER A 41 -8.71 -15.73 -11.33
N VAL A 42 -7.50 -15.43 -10.89
CA VAL A 42 -6.66 -16.40 -10.16
C VAL A 42 -7.54 -16.93 -9.03
N PRO A 43 -7.72 -18.26 -8.90
CA PRO A 43 -8.55 -18.79 -7.83
C PRO A 43 -7.96 -18.33 -6.50
N GLU A 44 -8.75 -17.60 -5.71
CA GLU A 44 -8.36 -17.17 -4.37
C GLU A 44 -8.10 -18.41 -3.52
N LYS A 45 -6.81 -18.73 -3.33
CA LYS A 45 -6.40 -19.69 -2.33
C LYS A 45 -6.89 -19.16 -0.98
N SER A 46 -7.84 -19.85 -0.38
CA SER A 46 -8.22 -19.61 1.01
C SER A 46 -7.03 -19.95 1.91
N LEU A 47 -6.89 -19.31 3.06
CA LEU A 47 -5.92 -19.70 4.09
C LEU A 47 -5.97 -21.21 4.40
N ASN A 48 -7.11 -21.88 4.22
CA ASN A 48 -7.26 -23.33 4.32
C ASN A 48 -6.31 -24.16 3.44
N SER A 49 -5.80 -23.66 2.31
CA SER A 49 -4.79 -24.39 1.52
C SER A 49 -3.48 -24.53 2.30
N LEU A 50 -3.03 -23.47 2.98
CA LEU A 50 -1.88 -23.51 3.87
C LEU A 50 -2.09 -24.45 5.07
N LEU A 51 -3.34 -24.77 5.41
CA LEU A 51 -3.68 -25.71 6.48
C LEU A 51 -3.61 -27.17 6.02
N SER A 52 -3.60 -27.40 4.70
CA SER A 52 -3.55 -28.72 4.07
C SER A 52 -2.15 -29.06 3.52
N ASP A 53 -1.33 -28.06 3.17
CA ASP A 53 0.02 -28.25 2.64
C ASP A 53 0.95 -28.91 3.69
N SER A 54 1.85 -29.79 3.23
CA SER A 54 2.81 -30.50 4.10
C SER A 54 4.03 -29.65 4.48
N VAL A 55 4.36 -28.63 3.67
CA VAL A 55 5.44 -27.68 3.90
C VAL A 55 4.86 -26.27 3.84
N LEU A 56 5.00 -25.53 4.93
CA LEU A 56 4.50 -24.16 5.00
C LEU A 56 5.48 -23.20 4.28
N PRO A 57 4.98 -22.24 3.48
CA PRO A 57 5.78 -21.15 2.97
C PRO A 57 6.12 -20.16 4.10
N ARG A 58 7.02 -19.22 3.82
CA ARG A 58 7.12 -18.01 4.66
C ARG A 58 5.77 -17.29 4.63
N LEU A 59 5.16 -17.05 5.79
CA LEU A 59 3.80 -16.52 5.88
C LEU A 59 3.69 -15.12 5.26
N SER A 60 4.68 -14.24 5.43
CA SER A 60 4.70 -12.89 4.83
C SER A 60 4.68 -12.86 3.30
N ASP A 61 5.10 -13.95 2.66
CA ASP A 61 5.25 -14.05 1.21
C ASP A 61 4.06 -14.77 0.56
N ALA A 62 3.24 -15.47 1.35
CA ALA A 62 2.04 -16.18 0.88
C ALA A 62 0.93 -15.16 0.48
N PRO A 63 0.47 -15.15 -0.78
CA PRO A 63 -0.56 -14.21 -1.25
C PRO A 63 -1.84 -14.24 -0.41
N GLU A 64 -2.29 -15.42 0.00
CA GLU A 64 -3.47 -15.63 0.83
C GLU A 64 -3.34 -15.04 2.25
N VAL A 65 -2.13 -15.06 2.83
CA VAL A 65 -1.85 -14.41 4.13
C VAL A 65 -1.83 -12.90 3.98
N ARG A 66 -1.17 -12.39 2.93
CA ARG A 66 -1.13 -10.95 2.65
C ARG A 66 -2.53 -10.37 2.41
N ALA A 67 -3.37 -11.09 1.67
CA ALA A 67 -4.76 -10.71 1.44
C ALA A 67 -5.56 -10.73 2.75
N ALA A 68 -5.51 -11.84 3.51
CA ALA A 68 -6.25 -11.94 4.77
C ALA A 68 -5.82 -10.91 5.83
N LEU A 69 -4.53 -10.59 5.93
CA LEU A 69 -4.03 -9.54 6.82
C LEU A 69 -4.42 -8.13 6.33
N PHE A 70 -4.43 -7.87 5.02
CA PHE A 70 -4.93 -6.61 4.47
C PHE A 70 -6.43 -6.44 4.73
N ASP A 71 -7.25 -7.47 4.53
CA ASP A 71 -8.68 -7.43 4.86
C ASP A 71 -8.93 -7.25 6.37
N PHE A 72 -8.02 -7.76 7.21
CA PHE A 72 -8.13 -7.70 8.66
C PHE A 72 -7.72 -6.34 9.25
N PHE A 73 -6.62 -5.74 8.78
CA PHE A 73 -6.09 -4.47 9.27
C PHE A 73 -6.48 -3.24 8.44
N GLY A 74 -6.79 -3.44 7.15
CA GLY A 74 -6.98 -2.37 6.18
C GLY A 74 -5.77 -1.43 6.13
N TYR A 75 -6.01 -0.17 6.47
CA TYR A 75 -4.97 0.87 6.55
C TYR A 75 -4.74 1.37 7.98
N ALA A 76 -5.17 0.60 9.00
CA ALA A 76 -4.93 0.97 10.39
C ALA A 76 -3.43 1.18 10.66
N ARG A 77 -3.12 2.16 11.53
CA ARG A 77 -1.76 2.51 11.94
C ARG A 77 -1.59 2.32 13.45
N GLY A 78 -0.37 2.15 13.91
CA GLY A 78 -0.04 2.12 15.32
C GLY A 78 1.46 2.01 15.57
N SER A 79 1.83 2.01 16.85
CA SER A 79 3.22 2.11 17.30
C SER A 79 3.58 0.91 18.19
N TYR A 80 3.79 -0.25 17.56
CA TYR A 80 3.96 -1.54 18.25
C TYR A 80 5.40 -2.07 18.06
N THR A 81 5.78 -2.43 16.83
CA THR A 81 7.16 -2.74 16.45
C THR A 81 7.83 -1.58 15.72
N GLU A 82 7.06 -0.75 15.00
CA GLU A 82 7.54 0.48 14.34
C GLU A 82 6.62 1.66 14.65
N VAL A 83 7.17 2.89 14.65
CA VAL A 83 6.45 4.08 15.10
C VAL A 83 5.49 4.60 14.02
N ASP A 84 4.20 4.72 14.37
CA ASP A 84 3.13 5.23 13.48
C ASP A 84 3.21 4.60 12.09
N GLU A 85 3.36 3.26 12.04
CA GLU A 85 3.37 2.50 10.80
C GLU A 85 2.05 1.74 10.59
N LEU A 86 1.74 1.37 9.35
CA LEU A 86 0.65 0.45 9.03
C LEU A 86 0.78 -0.85 9.83
N LEU A 87 -0.33 -1.26 10.46
CA LEU A 87 -0.40 -2.53 11.20
C LEU A 87 -0.17 -3.73 10.28
N LEU A 88 -0.54 -3.61 8.99
CA LEU A 88 -0.24 -4.61 7.98
C LEU A 88 1.27 -4.85 7.80
N THR A 89 2.10 -3.78 7.77
CA THR A 89 3.55 -3.96 7.65
C THR A 89 4.09 -4.67 8.89
N GLN A 90 3.75 -4.16 10.08
CA GLN A 90 4.18 -4.70 11.37
C GLN A 90 3.75 -6.18 11.52
N ALA A 91 2.54 -6.52 11.11
CA ALA A 91 2.03 -7.90 11.10
C ALA A 91 2.80 -8.80 10.13
N LEU A 92 3.05 -8.35 8.88
CA LEU A 92 3.80 -9.12 7.89
C LEU A 92 5.27 -9.34 8.30
N GLU A 93 5.93 -8.32 8.85
CA GLU A 93 7.29 -8.46 9.39
C GLU A 93 7.34 -9.40 10.61
N SER A 94 6.32 -9.38 11.47
CA SER A 94 6.24 -10.31 12.61
C SER A 94 6.07 -11.79 12.23
N VAL A 95 5.85 -12.10 10.95
CA VAL A 95 5.75 -13.46 10.40
C VAL A 95 6.70 -13.70 9.20
N SER A 96 7.83 -13.00 9.16
CA SER A 96 8.84 -13.06 8.09
C SER A 96 9.79 -14.25 8.16
N GLU A 97 9.90 -14.98 9.28
CA GLU A 97 10.74 -16.17 9.34
C GLU A 97 10.07 -17.33 8.58
N ARG A 98 10.87 -18.11 7.86
CA ARG A 98 10.45 -19.28 7.08
C ARG A 98 10.68 -20.59 7.83
N ARG A 99 11.72 -20.66 8.67
CA ARG A 99 12.14 -21.89 9.35
C ARG A 99 11.28 -22.25 10.57
N GLU A 100 10.74 -21.22 11.23
CA GLU A 100 9.98 -21.33 12.48
C GLU A 100 8.47 -21.10 12.27
N VAL A 101 7.96 -21.47 11.09
CA VAL A 101 6.52 -21.40 10.80
C VAL A 101 5.81 -22.59 11.45
N THR A 102 4.85 -22.29 12.31
CA THR A 102 4.09 -23.29 13.08
C THR A 102 2.62 -23.27 12.69
N ARG A 103 2.01 -24.46 12.67
CA ARG A 103 0.58 -24.69 12.47
C ARG A 103 0.05 -25.56 13.60
N THR A 104 -0.90 -25.04 14.37
CA THR A 104 -1.52 -25.76 15.49
C THR A 104 -3.03 -25.82 15.30
N VAL A 105 -3.60 -27.02 15.29
CA VAL A 105 -5.05 -27.22 15.36
C VAL A 105 -5.45 -27.24 16.83
N LEU A 106 -6.41 -26.40 17.21
CA LEU A 106 -6.90 -26.28 18.58
C LEU A 106 -8.00 -27.33 18.85
N PRO A 107 -8.25 -27.73 20.11
CA PRO A 107 -9.25 -28.76 20.44
C PRO A 107 -10.67 -28.43 19.98
N ASP A 108 -10.99 -27.15 19.80
CA ASP A 108 -12.27 -26.67 19.30
C ASP A 108 -12.34 -26.58 17.76
N GLY A 109 -11.31 -27.03 17.02
CA GLY A 109 -11.23 -27.02 15.57
C GLY A 109 -10.83 -25.68 14.94
N ARG A 110 -10.55 -24.65 15.74
CA ARG A 110 -9.86 -23.43 15.27
C ARG A 110 -8.39 -23.73 15.01
N GLN A 111 -7.71 -22.83 14.30
CA GLN A 111 -6.31 -23.05 13.91
C GLN A 111 -5.46 -21.82 14.21
N LEU A 112 -4.21 -22.07 14.60
CA LEU A 112 -3.20 -21.04 14.82
C LEU A 112 -2.10 -21.21 13.76
N LEU A 113 -1.82 -20.14 13.01
CA LEU A 113 -0.65 -20.02 12.15
C LEU A 113 0.27 -18.96 12.73
N ALA A 114 1.48 -19.34 13.15
CA ALA A 114 2.42 -18.40 13.75
C ALA A 114 3.81 -18.51 13.13
N SER A 115 4.52 -17.39 13.13
CA SER A 115 5.96 -17.32 12.82
C SER A 115 6.55 -16.14 13.60
N MET A 116 7.77 -15.73 13.28
CA MET A 116 8.50 -14.67 13.96
C MET A 116 9.14 -13.69 12.99
N ASN A 117 9.60 -12.53 13.48
CA ASN A 117 10.42 -11.60 12.71
C ASN A 117 11.87 -12.11 12.68
N ASP A 118 12.35 -12.48 11.49
CA ASP A 118 13.71 -12.97 11.19
C ASP A 118 14.83 -12.02 11.63
N ARG A 119 14.57 -10.71 11.64
CA ARG A 119 15.53 -9.68 12.11
C ARG A 119 15.59 -9.54 13.63
N SER A 120 14.61 -10.05 14.36
CA SER A 120 14.44 -9.84 15.81
C SER A 120 14.86 -11.03 16.69
N GLN A 121 15.29 -12.15 16.09
CA GLN A 121 15.50 -13.43 16.78
C GLN A 121 14.24 -13.93 17.54
N GLY A 122 13.06 -13.59 17.03
CA GLY A 122 11.77 -13.94 17.64
C GLY A 122 11.33 -13.10 18.84
N ARG A 123 12.05 -12.03 19.16
CA ARG A 123 11.61 -11.01 20.14
C ARG A 123 10.32 -10.34 19.70
N GLU A 124 10.17 -10.14 18.39
CA GLU A 124 8.91 -9.79 17.73
C GLU A 124 8.39 -11.02 16.99
N ARG A 125 7.10 -11.35 17.18
CA ARG A 125 6.47 -12.51 16.54
C ARG A 125 4.96 -12.34 16.41
N GLY A 126 4.39 -12.97 15.38
CA GLY A 126 2.99 -12.85 15.01
C GLY A 126 2.28 -14.20 14.93
N ALA A 127 1.01 -14.21 15.35
CA ALA A 127 0.14 -15.37 15.22
C ALA A 127 -1.26 -14.99 14.71
N MET A 128 -1.69 -15.66 13.65
CA MET A 128 -3.04 -15.60 13.10
C MET A 128 -3.91 -16.68 13.76
N LEU A 129 -4.98 -16.26 14.45
CA LEU A 129 -6.03 -17.14 14.93
C LEU A 129 -7.16 -17.21 13.91
N LEU A 130 -7.38 -18.40 13.36
CA LEU A 130 -8.37 -18.69 12.33
C LEU A 130 -9.57 -19.43 12.91
N ASP A 131 -10.78 -19.13 12.43
CA ASP A 131 -11.97 -19.91 12.74
C ASP A 131 -11.96 -21.29 12.04
N LYS A 132 -12.97 -22.12 12.31
CA LYS A 132 -13.16 -23.45 11.71
C LYS A 132 -13.25 -23.45 10.17
N ARG A 133 -13.44 -22.28 9.54
CA ARG A 133 -13.55 -22.08 8.09
C ARG A 133 -12.28 -21.45 7.52
N GLY A 134 -11.21 -21.30 8.32
CA GLY A 134 -9.96 -20.65 7.91
C GLY A 134 -10.03 -19.12 7.86
N VAL A 135 -11.08 -18.49 8.41
CA VAL A 135 -11.21 -17.02 8.41
C VAL A 135 -10.42 -16.42 9.57
N LEU A 136 -9.55 -15.46 9.30
CA LEU A 136 -8.81 -14.72 10.32
C LEU A 136 -9.78 -13.94 11.24
N ILE A 137 -9.78 -14.28 12.54
CA ILE A 137 -10.64 -13.67 13.57
C ILE A 137 -9.85 -12.80 14.56
N ALA A 138 -8.60 -13.16 14.86
CA ALA A 138 -7.68 -12.33 15.66
C ALA A 138 -6.22 -12.50 15.19
N PHE A 139 -5.42 -11.47 15.44
CA PHE A 139 -3.97 -11.48 15.25
C PHE A 139 -3.28 -11.11 16.55
N GLY A 140 -2.41 -11.97 17.07
CA GLY A 140 -1.56 -11.68 18.22
C GLY A 140 -0.18 -11.22 17.77
N LEU A 141 0.25 -10.05 18.24
CA LEU A 141 1.56 -9.47 17.97
C LEU A 141 2.32 -9.32 19.29
N VAL A 142 3.39 -10.09 19.47
CA VAL A 142 4.35 -9.87 20.56
C VAL A 142 5.30 -8.75 20.15
N ASN A 143 5.33 -7.66 20.92
CA ASN A 143 6.04 -6.43 20.57
C ASN A 143 6.50 -5.62 21.79
N GLY A 144 7.33 -4.60 21.54
CA GLY A 144 7.87 -3.72 22.57
C GLY A 144 7.18 -2.35 22.72
N HIS A 145 6.04 -2.05 22.08
CA HIS A 145 5.46 -0.69 22.01
C HIS A 145 6.49 0.41 21.70
N CYS A 146 7.05 0.35 20.50
CA CYS A 146 8.03 1.32 20.05
C CYS A 146 7.44 2.73 19.92
N ARG A 147 8.15 3.74 20.43
CA ARG A 147 7.77 5.16 20.44
C ARG A 147 8.96 6.06 20.11
N LEU A 148 8.71 7.33 19.78
CA LEU A 148 9.78 8.34 19.67
C LEU A 148 10.01 9.03 21.01
N GLN A 149 11.27 9.16 21.42
CA GLN A 149 11.68 9.83 22.65
C GLN A 149 12.98 10.62 22.44
N GLY A 150 13.19 11.68 23.22
CA GLY A 150 14.42 12.49 23.20
C GLY A 150 14.47 13.61 22.16
N GLN A 151 15.61 14.31 22.13
CA GLN A 151 15.99 15.31 21.13
C GLN A 151 17.46 15.09 20.73
N PRO A 152 17.77 14.69 19.48
CA PRO A 152 16.83 14.34 18.41
C PRO A 152 15.94 13.15 18.79
N GLN A 153 14.75 13.06 18.18
CA GLN A 153 13.82 11.95 18.40
C GLN A 153 14.42 10.62 17.92
N ALA A 154 14.57 9.66 18.82
CA ALA A 154 15.01 8.30 18.53
C ALA A 154 13.87 7.30 18.79
N LYS A 155 13.85 6.20 18.04
CA LYS A 155 12.98 5.04 18.30
C LYS A 155 13.44 4.36 19.58
N VAL A 156 12.52 4.23 20.55
CA VAL A 156 12.72 3.52 21.82
C VAL A 156 11.55 2.57 22.00
N CYS A 157 11.84 1.29 22.22
CA CYS A 157 10.85 0.27 22.56
C CYS A 157 11.06 -0.15 24.03
N ASN A 158 10.03 -0.69 24.66
CA ASN A 158 10.16 -1.37 25.94
C ASN A 158 11.22 -2.47 25.84
N PRO A 159 12.18 -2.54 26.76
CA PRO A 159 13.14 -3.64 26.81
C PRO A 159 12.46 -4.92 27.29
N ASP A 160 13.09 -6.08 27.07
CA ASP A 160 12.76 -7.25 27.88
C ASP A 160 13.03 -6.92 29.37
N PRO A 161 12.23 -7.44 30.33
CA PRO A 161 11.11 -8.36 30.18
C PRO A 161 9.75 -7.66 29.94
N GLN A 162 9.70 -6.38 29.59
CA GLN A 162 8.49 -5.53 29.49
C GLN A 162 7.77 -5.64 28.13
N THR A 163 7.81 -6.82 27.52
CA THR A 163 7.20 -7.10 26.22
C THR A 163 5.69 -7.27 26.36
N VAL A 164 4.93 -6.85 25.36
CA VAL A 164 3.47 -6.86 25.36
C VAL A 164 2.94 -7.78 24.29
N LEU A 165 1.84 -8.47 24.58
CA LEU A 165 1.00 -9.11 23.57
C LEU A 165 -0.14 -8.17 23.19
N THR A 166 -0.07 -7.59 21.99
CA THR A 166 -1.21 -6.88 21.40
C THR A 166 -2.09 -7.88 20.66
N VAL A 167 -3.33 -8.05 21.09
CA VAL A 167 -4.34 -8.85 20.41
C VAL A 167 -5.23 -7.94 19.59
N PHE A 168 -5.03 -7.96 18.28
CA PHE A 168 -5.94 -7.34 17.34
C PHE A 168 -7.13 -8.26 17.06
N HIS A 169 -8.35 -7.74 17.11
CA HIS A 169 -9.56 -8.53 16.92
C HIS A 169 -10.62 -7.82 16.07
N LYS A 170 -11.53 -8.60 15.49
CA LYS A 170 -12.74 -8.08 14.83
C LYS A 170 -13.75 -7.56 15.87
N LYS A 171 -14.56 -6.57 15.47
CA LYS A 171 -15.67 -6.05 16.30
C LYS A 171 -16.65 -7.19 16.64
N GLY A 172 -16.98 -7.32 17.92
CA GLY A 172 -17.90 -8.33 18.44
C GLY A 172 -17.25 -9.65 18.88
N MET A 173 -15.94 -9.84 18.69
CA MET A 173 -15.20 -10.97 19.27
C MET A 173 -15.07 -10.81 20.79
N LEU A 174 -15.18 -11.91 21.54
CA LEU A 174 -14.97 -11.96 22.99
C LEU A 174 -13.48 -12.13 23.32
N VAL A 175 -13.03 -11.49 24.40
CA VAL A 175 -11.66 -11.61 24.91
C VAL A 175 -11.24 -13.07 25.18
N SER A 176 -12.18 -13.89 25.69
CA SER A 176 -11.94 -15.32 25.94
C SER A 176 -11.65 -16.13 24.68
N GLU A 177 -12.18 -15.73 23.52
CA GLU A 177 -11.89 -16.40 22.25
C GLU A 177 -10.41 -16.22 21.84
N ALA A 178 -9.76 -15.14 22.28
CA ALA A 178 -8.34 -14.89 22.00
C ALA A 178 -7.37 -15.60 22.97
N ALA A 179 -7.85 -16.34 23.97
CA ALA A 179 -7.01 -17.06 24.93
C ALA A 179 -5.89 -17.94 24.31
N PRO A 180 -6.08 -18.62 23.15
CA PRO A 180 -5.00 -19.35 22.48
C PRO A 180 -3.79 -18.49 22.09
N LEU A 181 -4.00 -17.20 21.76
CA LEU A 181 -2.92 -16.26 21.43
C LEU A 181 -2.07 -15.95 22.67
N LEU A 182 -2.67 -15.85 23.86
CA LEU A 182 -1.91 -15.66 25.10
C LEU A 182 -1.13 -16.93 25.50
N ALA A 183 -1.72 -18.10 25.30
CA ALA A 183 -1.03 -19.38 25.54
C ALA A 183 0.19 -19.52 24.61
N TRP A 184 0.02 -19.23 23.31
CA TRP A 184 1.12 -19.18 22.33
C TRP A 184 2.17 -18.12 22.67
N ALA A 185 1.78 -16.88 22.97
CA ALA A 185 2.73 -15.79 23.21
C ALA A 185 3.67 -16.05 24.40
N ARG A 186 3.21 -16.82 25.39
CA ARG A 186 4.00 -17.26 26.55
C ARG A 186 5.00 -18.38 26.23
N GLN A 187 4.85 -19.07 25.09
CA GLN A 187 5.83 -20.02 24.60
C GLN A 187 6.95 -19.23 23.90
N LEU A 188 8.14 -19.29 24.47
CA LEU A 188 9.31 -18.61 23.92
C LEU A 188 9.90 -19.41 22.74
N PRO A 189 10.29 -18.76 21.64
CA PRO A 189 11.15 -19.35 20.61
C PRO A 189 12.43 -19.97 21.23
N PRO A 190 13.02 -21.02 20.63
CA PRO A 190 14.10 -21.80 21.27
C PRO A 190 15.26 -20.96 21.83
N MET A 191 15.74 -19.97 21.06
CA MET A 191 16.82 -19.07 21.52
C MET A 191 16.43 -18.21 22.73
N LEU A 192 15.19 -17.72 22.78
CA LEU A 192 14.70 -16.93 23.92
C LEU A 192 14.39 -17.82 25.13
N ALA A 193 13.95 -19.06 24.90
CA ALA A 193 13.75 -20.06 25.95
C ALA A 193 15.08 -20.43 26.64
N LEU A 194 16.18 -20.57 25.88
CA LEU A 194 17.52 -20.78 26.43
C LEU A 194 17.97 -19.59 27.31
N ILE A 195 17.80 -18.35 26.84
CA ILE A 195 18.14 -17.15 27.63
C ILE A 195 17.27 -17.07 28.90
N ALA A 196 15.99 -17.41 28.83
CA ALA A 196 15.08 -17.38 29.97
C ALA A 196 15.34 -18.48 31.01
N ALA A 197 16.08 -19.53 30.65
CA ALA A 197 16.46 -20.65 31.52
C ALA A 197 17.87 -20.48 32.15
N ASP A 198 18.59 -19.41 31.79
CA ASP A 198 19.90 -19.07 32.37
C ASP A 198 19.72 -18.32 33.71
N ASP A 199 20.50 -18.69 34.73
CA ASP A 199 20.35 -18.16 36.09
C ASP A 199 20.76 -16.67 36.21
N GLU A 200 21.70 -16.18 35.38
CA GLU A 200 22.16 -14.79 35.40
C GLU A 200 21.34 -13.92 34.42
N ALA A 201 21.11 -14.42 33.20
CA ALA A 201 20.44 -13.68 32.13
C ALA A 201 18.89 -13.79 32.18
N GLY A 202 18.32 -14.86 32.73
CA GLY A 202 16.89 -15.17 32.66
C GLY A 202 15.96 -14.20 33.40
N ALA A 203 16.50 -13.43 34.35
CA ALA A 203 15.79 -12.28 34.94
C ALA A 203 15.38 -11.25 33.86
N ASN A 204 16.30 -11.00 32.90
CA ASN A 204 16.17 -10.07 31.79
C ASN A 204 15.66 -10.74 30.49
N GLY A 205 15.38 -12.04 30.51
CA GLY A 205 14.79 -12.77 29.39
C GLY A 205 13.35 -12.34 29.10
N GLN A 206 12.92 -12.51 27.84
CA GLN A 206 11.61 -12.02 27.40
C GLN A 206 10.44 -12.63 28.17
N LYS A 207 9.49 -11.79 28.60
CA LYS A 207 8.23 -12.19 29.23
C LYS A 207 7.08 -11.35 28.67
N ILE A 208 5.87 -11.89 28.65
CA ILE A 208 4.66 -11.12 28.33
C ILE A 208 4.20 -10.41 29.61
N ALA A 209 4.65 -9.17 29.79
CA ALA A 209 4.37 -8.35 30.96
C ALA A 209 2.92 -7.84 31.00
N SER A 210 2.34 -7.54 29.83
CA SER A 210 0.94 -7.15 29.69
C SER A 210 0.31 -7.71 28.41
N VAL A 211 -1.02 -7.68 28.38
CA VAL A 211 -1.84 -8.06 27.22
C VAL A 211 -2.86 -6.96 27.01
N GLU A 212 -3.01 -6.52 25.77
CA GLU A 212 -4.01 -5.53 25.37
C GLU A 212 -4.86 -6.03 24.20
N TYR A 213 -6.05 -5.45 24.03
CA TYR A 213 -7.03 -5.85 23.03
C TYR A 213 -7.43 -4.63 22.20
N VAL A 214 -7.23 -4.72 20.89
CA VAL A 214 -7.36 -3.59 19.96
C VAL A 214 -8.25 -4.00 18.78
N LEU A 215 -9.15 -3.11 18.36
CA LEU A 215 -9.93 -3.33 17.14
C LEU A 215 -9.01 -3.26 15.91
N ALA A 216 -8.99 -4.33 15.11
CA ALA A 216 -8.03 -4.49 14.01
C ALA A 216 -8.19 -3.42 12.91
N GLN A 217 -9.42 -3.05 12.58
CA GLN A 217 -9.73 -1.95 11.67
C GLN A 217 -10.04 -0.68 12.47
N SER A 218 -9.28 0.37 12.21
CA SER A 218 -9.55 1.71 12.72
C SER A 218 -10.59 2.42 11.83
N PRO A 219 -11.52 3.22 12.40
CA PRO A 219 -12.35 4.13 11.62
C PRO A 219 -11.57 5.35 11.08
N LEU A 220 -10.30 5.52 11.48
CA LEU A 220 -9.44 6.59 11.02
C LEU A 220 -8.85 6.30 9.63
N PRO A 221 -8.55 7.33 8.82
CA PRO A 221 -7.83 7.17 7.56
C PRO A 221 -6.44 6.54 7.75
N GLY A 222 -5.92 5.94 6.67
CA GLY A 222 -4.58 5.36 6.60
C GLY A 222 -3.42 6.35 6.67
N TRP A 223 -3.74 7.64 6.88
CA TRP A 223 -2.82 8.75 7.01
C TRP A 223 -3.29 9.70 8.13
N ASN A 224 -2.38 10.50 8.68
CA ASN A 224 -2.72 11.52 9.67
C ASN A 224 -2.14 12.90 9.30
N ARG A 225 -2.60 13.95 9.99
CA ARG A 225 -2.21 15.34 9.70
C ARG A 225 -0.73 15.63 9.87
N ALA A 226 0.00 14.90 10.72
CA ALA A 226 1.44 15.11 10.93
C ALA A 226 2.29 14.60 9.77
N GLN A 227 1.72 13.78 8.87
CA GLN A 227 2.36 13.33 7.64
C GLN A 227 2.18 14.32 6.47
N LEU A 228 1.36 15.36 6.64
CA LEU A 228 1.09 16.36 5.60
C LEU A 228 1.96 17.61 5.80
N PRO A 229 2.21 18.39 4.73
CA PRO A 229 2.81 19.72 4.86
C PRO A 229 1.93 20.63 5.71
N SER A 230 2.54 21.54 6.49
CA SER A 230 1.79 22.41 7.42
C SER A 230 0.76 23.30 6.71
N GLY A 231 1.03 23.70 5.46
CA GLY A 231 0.14 24.48 4.62
C GLY A 231 -0.93 23.69 3.84
N TYR A 232 -1.11 22.38 4.07
CA TYR A 232 -2.00 21.57 3.23
C TYR A 232 -3.48 21.99 3.33
N PRO A 233 -4.12 22.47 2.23
CA PRO A 233 -5.47 23.03 2.28
C PRO A 233 -6.52 22.03 2.75
N SER A 234 -7.36 22.44 3.71
CA SER A 234 -8.46 21.61 4.23
C SER A 234 -9.45 21.19 3.15
N ALA A 235 -9.71 22.07 2.17
CA ALA A 235 -10.57 21.80 1.03
C ALA A 235 -10.10 20.64 0.13
N LEU A 236 -8.81 20.26 0.21
CA LEU A 236 -8.23 19.17 -0.59
C LEU A 236 -7.95 17.89 0.22
N LEU A 237 -8.36 17.81 1.48
CA LEU A 237 -8.34 16.55 2.23
C LEU A 237 -9.16 15.43 1.55
N PRO A 238 -10.30 15.70 0.87
CA PRO A 238 -11.00 14.66 0.10
C PRO A 238 -10.20 14.10 -1.08
N LEU A 239 -9.08 14.72 -1.47
CA LEU A 239 -8.13 14.14 -2.44
C LEU A 239 -7.17 13.13 -1.80
N LEU A 240 -7.11 13.06 -0.47
CA LEU A 240 -6.29 12.10 0.26
C LEU A 240 -7.19 10.95 0.71
N LEU A 241 -7.34 9.93 -0.13
CA LEU A 241 -8.26 8.81 0.14
C LEU A 241 -7.97 8.18 1.51
N ASP A 242 -9.01 7.99 2.32
CA ASP A 242 -8.90 7.34 3.64
C ASP A 242 -8.32 5.93 3.54
N SER A 243 -8.63 5.23 2.45
CA SER A 243 -8.07 3.91 2.11
C SER A 243 -6.74 4.03 1.34
N ALA A 244 -5.81 4.82 1.87
CA ALA A 244 -4.44 4.94 1.37
C ALA A 244 -3.50 5.36 2.52
N THR A 245 -2.20 5.02 2.40
CA THR A 245 -1.15 5.56 3.27
C THR A 245 -0.41 6.69 2.56
N VAL A 246 0.00 7.72 3.30
CA VAL A 246 1.04 8.65 2.84
C VAL A 246 2.38 7.91 2.80
N LEU A 247 3.13 8.08 1.71
CA LEU A 247 4.49 7.60 1.52
C LEU A 247 5.50 8.73 1.69
N SER A 248 5.20 9.89 1.12
CA SER A 248 5.97 11.12 1.26
C SER A 248 5.06 12.34 1.14
N SER A 249 5.52 13.46 1.69
CA SER A 249 4.93 14.76 1.39
C SER A 249 5.99 15.85 1.37
N ALA A 250 5.74 16.90 0.62
CA ALA A 250 6.66 18.01 0.43
C ALA A 250 5.95 19.36 0.34
N ASP A 251 6.68 20.39 0.75
CA ASP A 251 6.34 21.80 0.61
C ASP A 251 7.44 22.46 -0.24
N SER A 252 7.05 23.18 -1.30
CA SER A 252 7.97 23.97 -2.13
C SER A 252 9.18 23.17 -2.65
N GLY A 253 8.99 21.89 -2.95
CA GLY A 253 10.04 20.96 -3.37
C GLY A 253 10.99 20.49 -2.24
N VAL A 254 10.59 20.59 -0.97
CA VAL A 254 11.33 20.11 0.20
C VAL A 254 10.48 19.11 1.00
N PHE A 255 11.03 17.94 1.30
CA PHE A 255 10.29 16.90 2.03
C PHE A 255 9.90 17.39 3.44
N SER A 256 8.61 17.21 3.77
CA SER A 256 8.04 17.35 5.11
C SER A 256 7.91 15.99 5.81
N PHE A 257 7.59 14.93 5.05
CA PHE A 257 7.47 13.54 5.49
C PHE A 257 8.10 12.59 4.44
N PRO A 258 8.74 11.47 4.82
CA PRO A 258 9.00 10.98 6.18
C PRO A 258 10.10 11.77 6.91
N ALA A 259 10.18 11.62 8.23
CA ALA A 259 11.14 12.32 9.09
C ALA A 259 12.60 12.12 8.64
N THR A 260 12.95 10.94 8.12
CA THR A 260 14.28 10.59 7.58
C THR A 260 14.66 11.37 6.32
N LEU A 261 13.69 11.96 5.62
CA LEU A 261 13.89 12.81 4.45
C LEU A 261 13.61 14.30 4.73
N LYS A 262 13.05 14.64 5.90
CA LYS A 262 12.62 16.01 6.22
C LYS A 262 13.72 17.05 6.01
N GLY A 263 13.41 18.12 5.29
CA GLY A 263 14.36 19.18 4.93
C GLY A 263 15.25 18.87 3.72
N LYS A 264 15.27 17.64 3.18
CA LYS A 264 15.95 17.32 1.92
C LYS A 264 15.12 17.80 0.73
N LYS A 265 15.80 18.23 -0.34
CA LYS A 265 15.14 18.62 -1.59
C LYS A 265 14.55 17.38 -2.30
N GLN A 266 13.32 17.52 -2.77
CA GLN A 266 12.70 16.58 -3.71
C GLN A 266 13.08 16.96 -5.14
N ILE A 267 13.47 15.98 -5.95
CA ILE A 267 13.87 16.18 -7.35
C ILE A 267 12.78 15.62 -8.26
N ASN A 268 11.88 16.50 -8.73
CA ASN A 268 10.82 16.14 -9.67
C ASN A 268 11.28 16.28 -11.12
N VAL A 269 12.10 15.33 -11.58
CA VAL A 269 12.72 15.31 -12.92
C VAL A 269 11.69 15.48 -14.04
N LEU A 270 10.50 14.88 -13.92
CA LEU A 270 9.42 15.00 -14.90
C LEU A 270 8.90 16.44 -15.03
N ASP A 271 8.65 17.12 -13.91
CA ASP A 271 8.15 18.50 -13.95
C ASP A 271 9.25 19.45 -14.46
N GLN A 272 10.52 19.19 -14.14
CA GLN A 272 11.67 19.92 -14.68
C GLN A 272 11.82 19.73 -16.20
N ALA A 273 11.71 18.50 -16.69
CA ALA A 273 11.78 18.18 -18.12
C ALA A 273 10.60 18.77 -18.92
N GLU A 274 9.42 18.86 -18.30
CA GLU A 274 8.23 19.52 -18.87
C GLU A 274 8.21 21.05 -18.65
N GLY A 275 9.25 21.64 -18.07
CA GLY A 275 9.34 23.08 -17.83
C GLY A 275 8.29 23.65 -16.87
N ARG A 276 7.67 22.80 -16.03
CA ARG A 276 6.64 23.21 -15.08
C ARG A 276 7.25 23.95 -13.89
N PRO A 277 6.55 24.93 -13.29
CA PRO A 277 6.97 25.48 -12.02
C PRO A 277 7.01 24.39 -10.93
N PRO A 278 7.92 24.51 -9.94
CA PRO A 278 7.91 23.65 -8.76
C PRO A 278 6.50 23.53 -8.17
N ARG A 279 6.15 22.34 -7.67
CA ARG A 279 4.90 22.14 -6.94
C ARG A 279 5.00 22.89 -5.61
N ASP A 280 3.98 23.69 -5.30
CA ASP A 280 3.92 24.37 -4.01
C ASP A 280 3.68 23.35 -2.90
N LEU A 281 2.85 22.32 -3.16
CA LEU A 281 2.65 21.19 -2.25
C LEU A 281 2.55 19.87 -3.02
N GLU A 282 3.02 18.79 -2.41
CA GLU A 282 2.90 17.43 -2.92
C GLU A 282 2.63 16.43 -1.79
N VAL A 283 1.76 15.46 -2.06
CA VAL A 283 1.55 14.27 -1.21
C VAL A 283 1.48 13.04 -2.11
N ALA A 284 2.39 12.08 -1.88
CA ALA A 284 2.37 10.78 -2.54
C ALA A 284 1.71 9.74 -1.63
N LEU A 285 0.75 9.00 -2.17
CA LEU A 285 -0.05 8.00 -1.48
C LEU A 285 0.12 6.61 -2.10
N ARG A 286 -0.17 5.56 -1.32
CA ARG A 286 -0.35 4.19 -1.79
C ARG A 286 -1.67 3.61 -1.34
N SER A 287 -2.43 3.07 -2.29
CA SER A 287 -3.65 2.28 -2.07
C SER A 287 -3.42 0.85 -2.56
N TYR A 288 -3.83 -0.14 -1.79
CA TYR A 288 -3.90 -1.55 -2.19
C TYR A 288 -5.25 -1.93 -2.84
N ALA A 289 -6.24 -1.02 -2.85
CA ALA A 289 -7.45 -1.20 -3.65
C ALA A 289 -7.13 -1.17 -5.16
N SER A 290 -7.97 -1.84 -5.97
CA SER A 290 -7.76 -1.95 -7.42
C SER A 290 -7.72 -0.59 -8.13
N PHE A 291 -6.94 -0.52 -9.22
CA PHE A 291 -6.77 0.70 -10.01
C PHE A 291 -8.10 1.31 -10.46
N ASP A 292 -9.03 0.50 -10.97
CA ASP A 292 -10.38 0.95 -11.34
C ASP A 292 -11.16 1.53 -10.16
N SER A 293 -11.09 0.90 -8.98
CA SER A 293 -11.77 1.38 -7.77
C SER A 293 -11.22 2.74 -7.31
N VAL A 294 -9.89 2.90 -7.34
CA VAL A 294 -9.22 4.17 -7.02
C VAL A 294 -9.60 5.27 -8.01
N VAL A 295 -9.52 4.98 -9.31
CA VAL A 295 -9.87 5.93 -10.38
C VAL A 295 -11.34 6.37 -10.29
N GLU A 296 -12.26 5.43 -10.07
CA GLU A 296 -13.69 5.71 -9.92
C GLU A 296 -14.02 6.55 -8.68
N ARG A 297 -13.28 6.35 -7.56
CA ARG A 297 -13.42 7.20 -6.37
C ARG A 297 -13.04 8.64 -6.68
N TYR A 298 -11.90 8.87 -7.32
CA TYR A 298 -11.49 10.23 -7.73
C TYR A 298 -12.46 10.85 -8.74
N ARG A 299 -12.93 10.08 -9.73
CA ARG A 299 -13.93 10.56 -10.72
C ARG A 299 -15.25 10.97 -10.08
N LYS A 300 -15.67 10.31 -8.99
CA LYS A 300 -16.88 10.65 -8.23
C LYS A 300 -16.67 11.82 -7.26
N ALA A 301 -15.51 11.89 -6.61
CA ALA A 301 -15.18 12.96 -5.66
C ALA A 301 -14.98 14.32 -6.35
N ILE A 302 -14.49 14.32 -7.59
CA ILE A 302 -14.07 15.54 -8.29
C ILE A 302 -14.92 15.82 -9.53
N LYS A 303 -16.01 16.58 -9.35
CA LYS A 303 -16.83 17.06 -10.47
C LYS A 303 -16.11 18.19 -11.22
N GLY A 304 -16.14 18.15 -12.56
CA GLY A 304 -15.60 19.22 -13.41
C GLY A 304 -14.09 19.18 -13.70
N ALA A 305 -13.34 18.26 -13.09
CA ALA A 305 -11.93 18.06 -13.45
C ALA A 305 -11.77 17.46 -14.86
N ARG A 306 -10.71 17.86 -15.56
CA ARG A 306 -10.28 17.21 -16.81
C ARG A 306 -9.71 15.85 -16.46
N PHE A 307 -10.28 14.80 -17.06
CA PHE A 307 -9.90 13.41 -16.83
C PHE A 307 -9.24 12.82 -18.08
N GLN A 308 -8.10 12.16 -17.89
CA GLN A 308 -7.42 11.37 -18.93
C GLN A 308 -7.01 10.03 -18.32
N ARG A 309 -7.16 8.94 -19.08
CA ARG A 309 -6.88 7.58 -18.59
C ARG A 309 -6.36 6.70 -19.73
N ASN A 310 -5.45 5.79 -19.39
CA ASN A 310 -5.18 4.56 -20.14
C ASN A 310 -5.29 3.33 -19.19
N GLU A 311 -4.75 2.18 -19.60
CA GLU A 311 -4.83 0.93 -18.84
C GLU A 311 -4.05 0.95 -17.51
N ARG A 312 -2.98 1.76 -17.41
CA ARG A 312 -2.04 1.75 -16.27
C ARG A 312 -1.94 3.08 -15.54
N THR A 313 -2.38 4.17 -16.14
CA THR A 313 -2.32 5.51 -15.55
C THR A 313 -3.61 6.32 -15.77
N ALA A 314 -3.89 7.20 -14.83
CA ALA A 314 -4.95 8.19 -14.94
C ALA A 314 -4.49 9.54 -14.38
N TYR A 315 -5.00 10.61 -14.96
CA TYR A 315 -4.74 11.99 -14.58
C TYR A 315 -6.06 12.72 -14.36
N LEU A 316 -6.18 13.40 -13.22
CA LEU A 316 -7.23 14.37 -12.96
C LEU A 316 -6.57 15.74 -12.77
N HIS A 317 -7.10 16.76 -13.44
CA HIS A 317 -6.65 18.15 -13.28
C HIS A 317 -7.84 19.06 -13.05
N GLY A 318 -7.77 19.90 -12.02
CA GLY A 318 -8.83 20.85 -11.67
C GLY A 318 -8.29 22.15 -11.08
N ASP A 319 -9.21 23.11 -10.98
CA ASP A 319 -8.98 24.48 -10.52
C ASP A 319 -9.66 24.68 -9.15
N MET A 320 -9.13 25.59 -8.33
CA MET A 320 -9.62 25.94 -6.99
C MET A 320 -9.91 27.44 -6.84
N GLY A 321 -10.01 28.18 -7.94
CA GLY A 321 -10.09 29.64 -8.01
C GLY A 321 -8.75 30.32 -7.77
N GLN A 322 -8.11 30.00 -6.64
CA GLN A 322 -6.80 30.55 -6.24
C GLN A 322 -5.59 29.72 -6.71
N GLY A 323 -5.82 28.58 -7.36
CA GLY A 323 -4.76 27.66 -7.76
C GLY A 323 -5.29 26.46 -8.53
N SER A 324 -4.42 25.50 -8.83
CA SER A 324 -4.79 24.26 -9.52
C SER A 324 -4.17 23.04 -8.82
N TYR A 325 -4.73 21.86 -9.08
CA TYR A 325 -4.18 20.59 -8.61
C TYR A 325 -4.11 19.55 -9.74
N ARG A 326 -3.24 18.56 -9.56
CA ARG A 326 -3.16 17.35 -10.37
C ARG A 326 -3.20 16.15 -9.43
N VAL A 327 -4.06 15.18 -9.72
CA VAL A 327 -3.98 13.83 -9.17
C VAL A 327 -3.44 12.93 -10.28
N TYR A 328 -2.28 12.34 -10.10
CA TYR A 328 -1.72 11.33 -10.98
C TYR A 328 -1.83 9.96 -10.31
N ILE A 329 -2.47 9.00 -10.98
CA ILE A 329 -2.74 7.66 -10.46
C ILE A 329 -1.98 6.67 -11.36
N ARG A 330 -1.20 5.77 -10.76
CA ARG A 330 -0.41 4.76 -11.50
C ARG A 330 -0.57 3.37 -10.87
N ASN A 331 -0.97 2.41 -11.68
CA ASN A 331 -0.98 1.00 -11.32
C ASN A 331 0.46 0.44 -11.31
N THR A 332 0.94 0.03 -10.13
CA THR A 332 2.26 -0.56 -9.91
C THR A 332 2.25 -2.08 -9.75
N GLY A 333 1.12 -2.75 -10.00
CA GLY A 333 1.01 -4.21 -9.91
C GLY A 333 0.93 -4.68 -8.45
N SER A 334 1.84 -5.56 -8.04
CA SER A 334 1.91 -6.11 -6.67
C SER A 334 2.07 -5.05 -5.58
N ASP A 335 2.67 -3.91 -5.92
CA ASP A 335 2.91 -2.81 -4.99
C ASP A 335 1.68 -1.90 -4.80
N GLY A 336 0.57 -2.24 -5.47
CA GLY A 336 -0.70 -1.54 -5.42
C GLY A 336 -0.80 -0.39 -6.43
N VAL A 337 -1.51 0.65 -6.03
CA VAL A 337 -1.77 1.87 -6.80
C VAL A 337 -1.10 3.05 -6.12
N MET A 338 -0.16 3.67 -6.84
CA MET A 338 0.49 4.92 -6.43
C MET A 338 -0.39 6.11 -6.84
N ILE A 339 -0.51 7.12 -5.97
CA ILE A 339 -1.28 8.33 -6.26
C ILE A 339 -0.49 9.57 -5.82
N ASP A 340 -0.14 10.44 -6.76
CA ASP A 340 0.56 11.69 -6.48
C ASP A 340 -0.42 12.87 -6.59
N VAL A 341 -0.66 13.54 -5.47
CA VAL A 341 -1.50 14.75 -5.37
C VAL A 341 -0.59 15.97 -5.32
N ALA A 342 -0.60 16.76 -6.40
CA ALA A 342 0.25 17.94 -6.59
C ALA A 342 -0.59 19.22 -6.67
N LEU A 343 -0.13 20.30 -6.04
CA LEU A 343 -0.82 21.59 -5.99
C LEU A 343 0.07 22.74 -6.48
N TRP A 344 -0.56 23.74 -7.10
CA TRP A 344 0.03 25.04 -7.41
C TRP A 344 -0.93 26.14 -6.94
N GLN A 345 -0.53 26.92 -5.94
CA GLN A 345 -1.29 27.98 -5.25
C GLN A 345 -1.16 29.36 -5.92
N ARG A 346 -0.47 29.45 -7.06
CA ARG A 346 -0.53 30.59 -7.97
C ARG A 346 -1.12 30.12 -9.27
N ARG A 347 -2.04 30.91 -9.84
CA ARG A 347 -2.56 30.68 -11.19
C ARG A 347 -1.37 30.47 -12.13
N LEU A 348 -1.35 29.33 -12.80
CA LEU A 348 -0.64 29.19 -14.07
C LEU A 348 -1.26 30.24 -14.99
N THR A 349 -0.59 31.39 -15.14
CA THR A 349 -0.87 32.30 -16.24
C THR A 349 -0.57 31.53 -17.49
N ALA A 350 -1.62 30.99 -18.12
CA ALA A 350 -1.50 30.30 -19.39
C ALA A 350 -0.72 31.22 -20.33
N SER A 351 0.38 30.72 -20.90
CA SER A 351 1.09 31.47 -21.94
C SER A 351 0.07 31.82 -23.02
N LYS A 352 0.01 33.10 -23.36
CA LYS A 352 -0.48 33.50 -24.67
C LYS A 352 0.50 33.04 -25.74
#